data_AF-A0A9W8JR21-F1
#
_entry.id   AF-A0A9W8JR21-F1
#
_cell.length_a   1.000
_cell.length_b   1.000
_cell.length_c   1.000
_cell.angle_alpha   90.00
_cell.angle_beta   90.00
_cell.angle_gamma   90.00
#
_symmetry.space_group_name_H-M   'P 1'
#
loop_
_entity.id
_entity.type
_entity.pdbx_description
1 polymer ?
#
loop_
_entity_poly.entity_id
_entity_poly.type
_entity_poly.pdbx_seq_one_letter_code
_entity_poly.pdbx_strand_id
1 'polypeptide(L)' 'MFQLAILKDTMAIQPNNFGAPADEALIAEINKKYANRVLHDVGLCVAVFDLSQAGEGKVRYGDGCLWYKGI' A
#
# COMPACT_ATOMS: atom_id res chain seq x y z
N MET A 1 -11.64 -20.65 1.21
CA MET A 1 -12.68 -19.59 1.30
C MET A 1 -11.97 -18.26 1.22
N PHE A 2 -12.37 -17.37 0.31
CA PHE A 2 -11.77 -16.03 0.17
C PHE A 2 -12.78 -14.98 0.60
N GLN A 3 -12.30 -13.91 1.24
CA GLN A 3 -13.11 -12.77 1.66
C GLN A 3 -12.38 -11.48 1.33
N LEU A 4 -13.14 -10.40 1.09
CA LEU A 4 -12.58 -9.05 0.94
C LEU A 4 -12.54 -8.38 2.32
N ALA A 5 -11.39 -7.83 2.67
CA ALA A 5 -11.18 -7.04 3.89
C ALA A 5 -10.71 -5.64 3.52
N ILE A 6 -11.29 -4.62 4.15
CA ILE A 6 -10.89 -3.22 3.97
C ILE A 6 -9.82 -2.91 5.00
N LEU A 7 -8.65 -2.45 4.54
CA LEU A 7 -7.49 -2.16 5.35
C LEU A 7 -7.14 -0.67 5.23
N LYS A 8 -6.89 -0.02 6.36
CA LYS A 8 -6.40 1.36 6.42
C LYS A 8 -4.96 1.33 6.88
N ASP A 9 -4.07 1.78 6.02
CA ASP A 9 -2.63 1.78 6.30
C ASP A 9 -1.94 2.98 5.65
N THR A 10 -0.77 3.33 6.16
CA THR A 10 0.07 4.38 5.59
C THR A 10 1.24 3.74 4.86
N MET A 11 1.37 4.03 3.58
CA MET A 11 2.36 3.44 2.69
C MET A 11 3.35 4.48 2.20
N ALA A 12 4.62 4.10 2.12
CA ALA A 12 5.68 4.94 1.59
C ALA A 12 6.12 4.40 0.22
N ILE A 13 6.15 5.27 -0.79
CA ILE A 13 6.72 4.97 -2.09
C ILE A 13 8.17 5.45 -2.09
N GLN A 14 9.07 4.53 -2.47
CA GLN A 14 10.49 4.81 -2.62
C GLN A 14 10.74 5.72 -3.84
N PRO A 15 11.72 6.65 -3.79
CA PRO A 15 12.04 7.55 -4.90
C PRO A 15 12.33 6.83 -6.23
N ASN A 16 12.90 5.63 -6.15
CA ASN A 16 13.19 4.80 -7.34
C ASN A 16 11.93 4.42 -8.12
N ASN A 17 10.76 4.40 -7.47
CA ASN A 17 9.49 4.01 -8.07
C ASN A 17 8.65 5.22 -8.52
N PHE A 18 9.17 6.45 -8.45
CA PHE A 18 8.44 7.66 -8.88
C PHE A 18 8.22 7.74 -10.40
N GLY A 19 8.90 6.90 -11.19
CA GLY A 19 8.70 6.81 -12.63
C GLY A 19 7.43 6.05 -13.04
N ALA A 20 6.84 5.27 -12.14
CA ALA A 20 5.62 4.52 -12.40
C ALA A 20 4.37 5.34 -12.02
N PRO A 21 3.18 5.03 -12.60
CA PRO A 21 1.92 5.59 -12.13
C PRO A 21 1.76 5.34 -10.62
N ALA A 22 1.25 6.34 -9.89
CA ALA A 22 1.12 6.27 -8.43
C ALA A 22 0.32 5.04 -7.97
N ASP A 23 -0.74 4.70 -8.71
CA ASP A 23 -1.61 3.57 -8.41
C ASP A 23 -0.87 2.23 -8.50
N GLU A 24 -0.08 2.05 -9.57
CA GLU A 24 0.72 0.84 -9.77
C GLU A 24 1.82 0.72 -8.71
N ALA A 25 2.50 1.83 -8.41
CA ALA A 25 3.53 1.88 -7.38
C ALA A 25 2.97 1.56 -5.98
N LEU A 26 1.76 2.05 -5.67
CA LEU A 26 1.03 1.74 -4.44
C LEU A 26 0.66 0.25 -4.37
N ILE A 27 0.08 -0.29 -5.43
CA ILE A 27 -0.32 -1.71 -5.49
C ILE A 27 0.90 -2.62 -5.30
N ALA A 28 2.03 -2.28 -5.94
CA ALA A 28 3.28 -3.02 -5.79
C ALA A 28 3.80 -3.00 -4.35
N GLU A 29 3.82 -1.84 -3.69
CA GLU A 29 4.26 -1.73 -2.30
C GLU A 29 3.30 -2.42 -1.32
N ILE A 30 1.98 -2.35 -1.54
CA ILE A 30 1.00 -3.05 -0.69
C ILE A 30 1.16 -4.56 -0.85
N ASN A 31 1.29 -5.07 -2.07
CA ASN A 31 1.55 -6.49 -2.30
C ASN A 31 2.88 -6.92 -1.66
N LYS A 32 3.94 -6.12 -1.76
CA LYS A 32 5.21 -6.41 -1.10
C LYS A 32 5.08 -6.45 0.44
N LYS A 33 4.24 -5.59 1.01
CA LYS A 33 4.02 -5.53 2.46
C LYS A 33 3.13 -6.66 2.97
N TYR A 34 2.06 -7.01 2.25
CA TYR A 34 1.01 -7.90 2.74
C TYR A 34 0.91 -9.25 2.05
N ALA A 35 1.32 -9.40 0.79
CA ALA A 35 1.17 -10.69 0.10
C ALA A 35 1.93 -11.80 0.84
N ASN A 36 1.29 -12.96 0.94
CA ASN A 36 1.79 -14.14 1.66
C ASN A 36 2.08 -13.90 3.14
N ARG A 37 1.49 -12.87 3.76
CA ARG A 37 1.56 -12.64 5.20
C ARG A 37 0.22 -12.90 5.86
N VAL A 38 0.25 -13.39 7.09
CA VAL A 38 -0.95 -13.58 7.91
C VAL A 38 -1.16 -12.33 8.75
N LEU A 39 -2.29 -11.66 8.55
CA LEU A 39 -2.76 -10.62 9.46
C LEU A 39 -3.56 -11.25 10.59
N HIS A 40 -3.27 -10.83 11.82
CA HIS A 40 -4.11 -11.15 12.97
C HIS A 40 -5.54 -10.66 12.73
N ASP A 41 -6.51 -11.48 13.13
CA ASP A 41 -7.96 -11.23 12.98
C ASP A 41 -8.50 -11.15 11.54
N VAL A 42 -7.65 -11.25 10.51
CA VAL A 42 -8.07 -11.23 9.09
C VAL A 42 -7.77 -12.54 8.37
N GLY A 43 -6.56 -13.11 8.55
CA GLY A 43 -6.09 -14.32 7.89
C GLY A 43 -4.97 -14.08 6.88
N LEU A 44 -4.81 -15.00 5.92
CA LEU A 44 -3.76 -14.95 4.90
C LEU A 44 -4.09 -13.91 3.82
N CYS A 45 -3.23 -12.90 3.68
CA CYS A 45 -3.32 -11.90 2.64
C CYS A 45 -2.76 -12.46 1.31
N VAL A 46 -3.58 -12.42 0.26
CA VAL A 46 -3.22 -12.96 -1.06
C VAL A 46 -2.74 -11.86 -1.99
N ALA A 47 -3.62 -10.91 -2.32
CA ALA A 47 -3.34 -9.82 -3.23
C ALA A 47 -4.28 -8.63 -2.95
N VAL A 48 -3.87 -7.44 -3.41
CA VAL A 48 -4.74 -6.26 -3.47
C VAL A 48 -5.83 -6.47 -4.50
N PHE A 49 -7.07 -6.11 -4.14
CA PHE A 49 -8.21 -6.12 -5.05
C PHE A 49 -8.41 -4.74 -5.70
N ASP A 50 -8.59 -3.70 -4.90
CA ASP A 50 -8.84 -2.34 -5.36
C ASP A 50 -8.31 -1.30 -4.35
N LEU A 51 -8.00 -0.09 -4.83
CA LEU A 51 -7.62 1.07 -4.02
C LEU A 51 -8.85 1.96 -3.83
N SER A 52 -9.49 1.92 -2.66
CA SER A 52 -10.70 2.73 -2.43
C SER A 52 -10.41 4.24 -2.36
N GLN A 53 -9.37 4.62 -1.61
CA GLN A 53 -8.93 6.00 -1.44
C GLN A 53 -7.43 6.06 -1.19
N ALA A 54 -6.74 6.89 -1.97
CA ALA A 54 -5.37 7.29 -1.71
C ALA A 54 -5.34 8.81 -1.50
N GLY A 55 -4.90 9.25 -0.32
CA GLY A 55 -4.69 10.67 -0.06
C GLY A 55 -3.49 11.23 -0.84
N GLU A 56 -3.27 12.55 -0.77
CA GLU A 56 -2.10 13.17 -1.38
C GLU A 56 -0.80 12.64 -0.75
N GLY A 57 0.15 12.26 -1.60
CA GLY A 57 1.49 11.83 -1.19
C GLY A 57 2.28 12.99 -0.61
N LYS A 58 2.71 12.88 0.66
CA LYS A 58 3.53 13.88 1.33
C LYS A 58 4.97 13.42 1.44
N VAL A 59 5.91 14.27 1.05
CA VAL A 59 7.34 13.96 1.22
C VAL A 59 7.72 14.07 2.68
N ARG A 60 8.29 13.01 3.24
CA ARG A 60 8.86 13.06 4.58
C ARG A 60 10.30 13.55 4.51
N TYR A 61 10.60 14.60 5.27
CA TYR A 61 11.97 15.11 5.41
C TYR A 61 12.89 14.02 5.99
N GLY A 62 14.06 13.82 5.36
CA GLY A 62 15.06 12.82 5.75
C GLY A 62 15.07 11.58 4.85
N ASP A 63 13.91 10.98 4.58
CA ASP A 63 13.82 9.73 3.77
C ASP A 63 13.59 10.00 2.28
N GLY A 64 13.06 11.18 1.93
CA GLY A 64 12.71 11.53 0.54
C GLY A 64 11.55 10.71 -0.06
N CYS A 65 10.99 9.76 0.69
CA CYS A 65 9.87 8.93 0.26
C CYS A 65 8.56 9.73 0.26
N LEU A 66 7.67 9.39 -0.67
CA LEU A 66 6.29 9.89 -0.70
C LEU A 66 5.40 9.02 0.19
N TRP A 67 4.80 9.62 1.20
CA TRP A 67 3.91 8.95 2.14
C TRP A 67 2.46 9.19 1.78
N TYR A 68 1.73 8.10 1.51
CA TYR A 68 0.31 8.07 1.24
C TYR A 68 -0.43 7.55 2.47
N LYS A 69 -1.44 8.30 2.92
CA LYS A 69 -2.29 7.90 4.04
C LYS A 69 -3.58 7.29 3.48
N GLY A 70 -3.79 5.99 3.68
CA GLY A 70 -5.07 5.33 3.39
C GLY A 70 -6.12 5.76 4.41
N ILE A 71 -7.26 6.25 3.91
CA ILE A 71 -8.36 6.79 4.73
C ILE A 71 -9.40 5.72 5.02
#